data_AF-A0A9W6CQE5-F1
#
_entry.id   AF-A0A9W6CQE5-F1
#
_cell.length_a   1.000
_cell.length_b   1.000
_cell.length_c   1.000
_cell.angle_alpha   90.00
_cell.angle_beta   90.00
_cell.angle_gamma   90.00
#
_symmetry.space_group_name_H-M   'P 1'
#
loop_
_entity.id
_entity.type
_entity.pdbx_description
1 polymer ?
#
loop_
_entity_poly.entity_id
_entity_poly.type
_entity_poly.pdbx_seq_one_letter_code
_entity_poly.pdbx_strand_id
1 'polypeptide(L)'
;MRLAMTLNWDMPLPQTLRLKRGGELRTLGDAGRFALDRYGSVIKSEGVEHMLDLLLRAAETGREGDVAAATDQLKHTLMASREI
;
A
#
# COMPACT_ATOMS: atom_id res chain seq x y z
N MET A 1 -10.70 23.72 13.62
CA MET A 1 -11.45 22.49 13.91
C MET A 1 -10.72 21.34 13.21
N ARG A 2 -9.85 20.61 13.91
CA ARG A 2 -9.16 19.43 13.33
C ARG A 2 -10.16 18.27 13.40
N LEU A 3 -10.80 17.93 12.28
CA LEU A 3 -11.40 16.61 12.14
C LEU A 3 -10.25 15.62 12.34
N ALA A 4 -10.34 14.76 13.35
CA ALA A 4 -9.51 13.58 13.37
C ALA A 4 -9.89 12.79 12.11
N MET A 5 -9.09 12.89 11.04
CA MET A 5 -9.27 12.07 9.85
C MET A 5 -8.99 10.63 10.30
N THR A 6 -10.06 9.89 10.56
CA THR A 6 -9.98 8.44 10.74
C THR A 6 -9.50 7.86 9.41
N LEU A 7 -8.26 7.39 9.39
CA LEU A 7 -7.67 6.77 8.20
C LEU A 7 -8.31 5.40 7.96
N ASN A 8 -8.58 5.09 6.70
CA ASN A 8 -9.27 3.89 6.24
C ASN A 8 -8.31 2.71 6.04
N TRP A 9 -7.39 2.47 6.97
CA TRP A 9 -6.39 1.40 6.83
C TRP A 9 -7.00 0.00 6.76
N ASP A 10 -8.16 -0.22 7.35
CA ASP A 10 -8.86 -1.51 7.29
C ASP A 10 -9.57 -1.78 5.97
N MET A 11 -9.53 -0.83 5.02
CA MET A 11 -10.17 -0.98 3.73
C MET A 11 -9.53 -2.13 2.93
N PRO A 12 -10.34 -3.05 2.36
CA PRO A 12 -9.81 -4.17 1.62
C PRO A 12 -9.16 -3.72 0.30
N LEU A 13 -8.07 -4.39 -0.08
CA LEU A 13 -7.54 -4.29 -1.43
C LEU A 13 -8.50 -4.98 -2.41
N PRO A 14 -8.66 -4.50 -3.66
CA PRO A 14 -9.51 -5.15 -4.66
C PRO A 14 -9.10 -6.59 -4.98
N GLN A 15 -7.82 -6.93 -4.74
CA GLN A 15 -7.30 -8.29 -4.87
C GLN A 15 -6.32 -8.57 -3.73
N THR A 16 -6.36 -9.78 -3.18
CA THR A 16 -5.34 -10.25 -2.24
C THR A 16 -4.02 -10.48 -2.96
N LEU A 17 -2.94 -9.89 -2.46
CA LEU A 17 -1.60 -10.08 -3.01
C LEU A 17 -0.83 -11.08 -2.14
N ARG A 18 -0.37 -12.18 -2.74
CA ARG A 18 0.41 -13.22 -2.05
C ARG A 18 1.90 -13.00 -2.22
N LEU A 19 2.62 -12.88 -1.12
CA LEU A 19 4.06 -12.65 -1.09
C LEU A 19 4.84 -13.97 -1.23
N LYS A 20 5.96 -13.97 -1.95
CA LYS A 20 6.83 -15.15 -2.18
C LYS A 20 7.39 -15.75 -0.89
N ARG A 21 7.66 -14.92 0.12
CA ARG A 21 8.20 -15.36 1.42
C ARG A 21 7.13 -15.88 2.39
N GLY A 22 5.91 -16.06 1.90
CA GLY A 22 4.72 -16.27 2.73
C GLY A 22 4.15 -14.94 3.19
N GLY A 23 2.83 -14.92 3.40
CA GLY A 23 2.08 -13.72 3.76
C GLY A 23 1.13 -13.28 2.64
N GLU A 24 0.03 -12.67 3.06
CA GLU A 24 -0.99 -12.12 2.18
C GLU A 24 -1.27 -10.67 2.58
N LEU A 25 -1.36 -9.79 1.59
CA LEU A 25 -1.80 -8.42 1.78
C LEU A 25 -3.26 -8.34 1.36
N ARG A 26 -4.14 -8.06 2.32
CA ARG A 26 -5.60 -8.05 2.12
C ARG A 26 -6.20 -6.67 2.32
N THR A 27 -5.56 -5.80 3.09
CA THR A 27 -6.00 -4.43 3.37
C THR A 27 -4.94 -3.39 3.04
N LEU A 28 -5.34 -2.11 3.01
CA LEU A 28 -4.40 -0.98 2.94
C LEU A 28 -3.42 -1.00 4.12
N GLY A 29 -3.85 -1.41 5.30
CA GLY A 29 -3.03 -1.54 6.50
C GLY A 29 -1.97 -2.63 6.36
N ASP A 30 -2.32 -3.80 5.81
CA ASP A 30 -1.37 -4.86 5.51
C ASP A 30 -0.29 -4.34 4.54
N ALA A 31 -0.71 -3.67 3.48
CA ALA A 31 0.17 -3.10 2.46
C ALA A 31 1.09 -2.01 3.02
N GLY A 32 0.56 -1.08 3.80
CA GLY A 32 1.32 0.00 4.42
C GLY A 32 2.36 -0.54 5.40
N ARG A 33 1.98 -1.51 6.25
CA ARG A 33 2.92 -2.16 7.17
C ARG A 33 4.04 -2.90 6.43
N PHE A 34 3.69 -3.68 5.41
CA PHE A 34 4.69 -4.35 4.59
C PHE A 34 5.67 -3.35 3.95
N ALA A 35 5.14 -2.27 3.37
CA ALA A 35 5.96 -1.27 2.69
C ALA A 35 6.93 -0.57 3.66
N LEU A 36 6.47 -0.24 4.88
CA LEU A 36 7.32 0.34 5.91
C LEU A 36 8.39 -0.65 6.41
N ASP A 37 8.02 -1.90 6.69
CA ASP A 37 8.96 -2.93 7.14
C ASP A 37 10.03 -3.22 6.08
N ARG A 38 9.63 -3.24 4.80
CA ARG A 38 10.52 -3.61 3.70
C ARG A 38 11.37 -2.46 3.18
N TYR A 39 10.80 -1.26 3.09
CA TYR A 39 11.42 -0.13 2.40
C TYR A 39 11.63 1.10 3.29
N GLY A 40 11.15 1.11 4.54
CA GLY A 40 11.24 2.28 5.43
C GLY A 40 12.67 2.75 5.72
N SER A 41 13.67 1.88 5.56
CA SER A 41 15.10 2.22 5.69
C SER A 41 15.79 2.56 4.35
N VAL A 42 15.15 2.27 3.22
CA VAL A 42 15.74 2.34 1.86
C VAL A 42 14.87 3.18 0.91
N ILE A 43 14.12 4.16 1.43
CA ILE A 43 13.34 5.08 0.59
C ILE A 43 14.33 5.90 -0.26
N LYS A 44 14.62 5.39 -1.47
CA LYS A 44 15.49 6.01 -2.48
C LYS A 44 15.01 5.73 -3.91
N SER A 45 13.93 4.95 -4.10
CA SER A 45 13.39 4.68 -5.43
C SER A 45 12.05 5.39 -5.60
N GLU A 46 11.94 6.14 -6.70
CA GLU A 46 10.75 6.92 -7.08
C GLU A 46 9.47 6.06 -7.07
N GLY A 47 9.57 4.79 -7.51
CA GLY A 47 8.44 3.87 -7.52
C GLY A 47 7.92 3.48 -6.12
N VAL A 48 8.80 3.41 -5.11
CA VAL A 48 8.42 3.12 -3.72
C VAL A 48 7.81 4.34 -3.06
N GLU A 49 8.37 5.53 -3.29
CA GLU A 49 7.79 6.79 -2.81
C GLU A 49 6.38 6.98 -3.37
N HIS A 50 6.22 6.81 -4.69
CA HIS A 50 4.92 6.91 -5.34
C HIS A 50 3.90 5.90 -4.81
N MET A 51 4.32 4.67 -4.55
CA MET A 51 3.47 3.65 -3.93
C MET A 51 3.01 4.06 -2.52
N LEU A 52 3.93 4.58 -1.69
CA LEU A 52 3.60 5.01 -0.32
C LEU A 52 2.62 6.19 -0.33
N ASP A 53 2.81 7.15 -1.22
CA ASP A 53 1.88 8.29 -1.38
C ASP A 53 0.48 7.83 -1.78
N LEU A 54 0.37 6.88 -2.71
CA LEU A 54 -0.93 6.33 -3.11
C LEU A 54 -1.60 5.54 -1.98
N LEU A 55 -0.84 4.75 -1.22
CA LEU A 55 -1.39 4.04 -0.05
C LEU A 55 -1.90 5.02 1.02
N LEU A 56 -1.15 6.08 1.30
CA LEU A 56 -1.57 7.10 2.25
C LEU A 56 -2.84 7.82 1.75
N ARG A 57 -2.86 8.24 0.49
CA ARG A 57 -4.02 8.87 -0.13
C ARG A 57 -5.25 7.96 -0.09
N ALA A 58 -5.10 6.68 -0.42
CA ALA A 58 -6.19 5.72 -0.35
C ALA A 58 -6.73 5.58 1.08
N ALA A 59 -5.85 5.56 2.08
CA ALA A 59 -6.25 5.54 3.48
C ALA A 59 -6.95 6.84 3.91
N GLU A 60 -6.49 8.00 3.44
CA GLU A 60 -7.10 9.29 3.74
C GLU A 60 -8.50 9.45 3.11
N THR A 61 -8.66 9.04 1.86
CA THR A 61 -9.91 9.27 1.12
C THR A 61 -10.92 8.14 1.28
N GLY A 62 -10.46 6.90 1.47
CA GLY A 62 -11.31 5.71 1.47
C GLY A 62 -12.08 5.51 0.17
N ARG A 63 -11.62 6.10 -0.95
CA ARG A 63 -12.30 5.97 -2.25
C ARG A 63 -11.80 4.73 -2.97
N GLU A 64 -12.73 3.93 -3.50
CA GLU A 64 -12.42 2.71 -4.24
C GLU A 64 -11.41 2.94 -5.39
N GLY A 65 -11.53 4.06 -6.11
CA GLY A 65 -10.59 4.41 -7.18
C GLY A 65 -9.17 4.70 -6.68
N ASP A 66 -9.02 5.36 -5.53
CA ASP A 66 -7.70 5.61 -4.93
C ASP A 66 -7.11 4.29 -4.39
N VAL A 67 -7.94 3.42 -3.81
CA VAL A 67 -7.53 2.08 -3.33
C VAL A 67 -7.08 1.20 -4.49
N ALA A 68 -7.80 1.22 -5.62
CA ALA A 68 -7.43 0.48 -6.82
C ALA A 68 -6.09 0.97 -7.38
N ALA A 69 -5.91 2.29 -7.52
CA ALA A 69 -4.65 2.87 -7.96
C ALA A 69 -3.47 2.49 -7.04
N ALA A 70 -3.67 2.57 -5.72
CA ALA A 70 -2.67 2.14 -4.74
C ALA A 70 -2.33 0.65 -4.86
N THR A 71 -3.34 -0.19 -5.08
CA THR A 71 -3.17 -1.65 -5.24
C THR A 71 -2.40 -1.99 -6.51
N ASP A 72 -2.68 -1.32 -7.62
CA ASP A 72 -2.00 -1.54 -8.89
C ASP A 72 -0.53 -1.12 -8.81
N GLN A 73 -0.25 0.05 -8.22
CA GLN A 73 1.12 0.50 -8.00
C GLN A 73 1.87 -0.42 -7.02
N LEU A 74 1.24 -0.85 -5.93
CA LEU A 74 1.80 -1.83 -5.00
C LEU A 74 2.19 -3.11 -5.75
N LYS A 75 1.28 -3.68 -6.54
CA LYS A 75 1.54 -4.88 -7.35
C LYS A 75 2.73 -4.69 -8.29
N HIS A 76 2.81 -3.54 -8.97
CA HIS A 76 3.93 -3.21 -9.86
C HIS A 76 5.27 -3.16 -9.09
N THR A 77 5.31 -2.49 -7.94
CA THR A 77 6.52 -2.42 -7.09
C THR A 77 6.94 -3.79 -6.56
N LEU A 78 5.98 -4.62 -6.14
CA LEU A 78 6.26 -5.98 -5.67
C LEU A 78 6.81 -6.88 -6.79
N MET A 79 6.30 -6.76 -8.02
CA MET A 79 6.85 -7.48 -9.17
C MET A 79 8.27 -7.02 -9.48
N ALA A 80 8.53 -5.71 -9.52
CA ALA A 80 9.85 -5.16 -9.79
C ALA A 80 10.90 -5.58 -8.74
N SER A 81 10.49 -5.66 -7.47
CA SER A 81 11.34 -6.13 -6.36
C SER A 81 11.34 -7.65 -6.17
N ARG A 82 10.62 -8.40 -7.02
CA ARG A 82 10.47 -9.86 -7.00
C ARG A 82 9.84 -10.43 -5.72
N GLU A 83 9.03 -9.64 -5.03
CA GLU A 83 8.32 -10.04 -3.80
C GLU A 83 7.03 -10.84 -4.08
N ILE A 84 6.48 -10.75 -5.29
CA ILE A 84 5.39 -11.60 -5.81
C ILE A 84 5.80 -12.29 -7.11
#